data_AF-A0AAI9C7I2-F1
#
_entry.id   AF-A0AAI9C7I2-F1
#
_cell.length_a   1.000
_cell.length_b   1.000
_cell.length_c   1.000
_cell.angle_alpha   90.00
_cell.angle_beta   90.00
_cell.angle_gamma   90.00
#
_symmetry.space_group_name_H-M   'P 1'
#
loop_
_entity.id
_entity.type
_entity.pdbx_description
1 polymer ?
#
loop_
_entity_poly.entity_id
_entity_poly.type
_entity_poly.pdbx_seq_one_letter_code
_entity_poly.pdbx_strand_id
1 'polypeptide(L)'
;MTFKIVDIEELIAQAKASGVSKISVEVPLLASYTQEACVSQTQWMMLPHYHKHYAWLHVDAEGVPFYAGYGRGPYAWLKNGGIAWEWFVRERLGGEYRVVVLAVGLSEAHIHSIFEQMLEMYNTRLLNQSSFYRGMDYDALKEENDKKRAIRPFYEFVGSKKPASEIFQAALTAQQLQYELDPYRGETGRFGEVLKAMDASQPVNDYFITTIVEWYMGQGDLDAAKHAFAEFKKRAPRLAASKRVTRLDKLLERGRFYRRPGWLDQ
;
A
#
# COMPACT_ATOMS: atom_id res chain seq x y z
N MET A 1 -31.00 15.73 -5.79
CA MET A 1 -31.59 14.38 -5.80
C MET A 1 -31.50 13.82 -4.40
N THR A 2 -32.56 13.23 -3.88
CA THR A 2 -32.52 12.52 -2.59
C THR A 2 -31.93 11.13 -2.82
N PHE A 3 -30.87 10.78 -2.10
CA PHE A 3 -30.24 9.47 -2.21
C PHE A 3 -31.16 8.38 -1.64
N LYS A 4 -31.35 7.28 -2.36
CA LYS A 4 -32.14 6.12 -1.91
C LYS A 4 -31.34 4.84 -2.11
N ILE A 5 -31.34 3.98 -1.10
CA ILE A 5 -30.78 2.63 -1.18
C ILE A 5 -31.55 1.84 -2.22
N VAL A 6 -30.83 1.13 -3.09
CA VAL A 6 -31.44 0.30 -4.13
C VAL A 6 -31.75 -1.09 -3.57
N ASP A 7 -33.03 -1.41 -3.32
CA ASP A 7 -33.47 -2.77 -3.02
C ASP A 7 -33.75 -3.54 -4.33
N ILE A 8 -32.85 -4.49 -4.65
CA ILE A 8 -32.91 -5.28 -5.88
C ILE A 8 -34.18 -6.14 -5.93
N GLU A 9 -34.69 -6.61 -4.79
CA GLU A 9 -35.89 -7.45 -4.76
C GLU A 9 -37.15 -6.64 -5.00
N GLU A 10 -37.21 -5.42 -4.46
CA GLU A 10 -38.29 -4.48 -4.75
C GLU A 10 -38.37 -4.20 -6.25
N LEU A 11 -37.21 -3.95 -6.88
CA LEU A 11 -37.11 -3.75 -8.33
C LEU A 11 -37.55 -4.99 -9.12
N ILE A 12 -37.13 -6.19 -8.69
CA ILE A 12 -37.56 -7.46 -9.32
C ILE A 12 -39.07 -7.66 -9.21
N ALA A 13 -39.66 -7.39 -8.05
CA ALA A 13 -41.09 -7.52 -7.84
C ALA A 13 -41.88 -6.55 -8.74
N GLN A 14 -41.44 -5.29 -8.82
CA GLN A 14 -42.06 -4.26 -9.67
C GLN A 14 -41.98 -4.63 -11.17
N ALA A 15 -40.84 -5.13 -11.63
CA ALA A 15 -40.65 -5.55 -13.01
C ALA A 15 -41.52 -6.76 -13.38
N LYS A 16 -41.60 -7.76 -12.50
CA LYS A 16 -42.49 -8.92 -12.68
C LYS A 16 -43.95 -8.50 -12.79
N ALA A 17 -44.39 -7.60 -11.92
CA ALA A 17 -45.74 -7.04 -11.96
C ALA A 17 -46.02 -6.28 -13.28
N SER A 18 -44.98 -5.69 -13.86
CA SER A 18 -45.06 -4.90 -15.10
C SER A 18 -44.81 -5.73 -16.37
N GLY A 19 -44.64 -7.06 -16.26
CA GLY A 19 -44.37 -7.95 -17.41
C GLY A 19 -42.98 -7.80 -18.04
N VAL A 20 -42.04 -7.15 -17.34
CA VAL A 20 -40.68 -6.91 -17.82
C VAL A 20 -39.79 -8.12 -17.49
N SER A 21 -39.12 -8.66 -18.52
CA SER A 21 -38.28 -9.87 -18.40
C SER A 21 -36.82 -9.60 -18.03
N LYS A 22 -36.33 -8.35 -18.19
CA LYS A 22 -34.95 -7.95 -17.90
C LYS A 22 -34.92 -6.60 -17.20
N ILE A 23 -34.14 -6.51 -16.13
CA ILE A 23 -34.00 -5.30 -15.31
C ILE A 23 -32.52 -4.92 -15.32
N SER A 24 -32.24 -3.65 -15.62
CA SER A 24 -30.94 -3.05 -15.35
C SER A 24 -31.05 -2.28 -14.03
N VAL A 25 -30.08 -2.47 -13.15
CA VAL A 25 -30.02 -1.76 -11.86
C VAL A 25 -28.93 -0.71 -11.99
N GLU A 26 -29.34 0.55 -12.13
CA GLU A 26 -28.42 1.69 -12.04
C GLU A 26 -28.41 2.21 -10.61
N VAL A 27 -27.29 2.00 -9.93
CA VAL A 27 -27.08 2.55 -8.60
C VAL A 27 -26.43 3.92 -8.76
N PRO A 28 -26.93 5.00 -8.13
CA PRO A 28 -26.34 6.33 -8.28
C PRO A 28 -24.91 6.34 -7.76
N LEU A 29 -23.95 6.43 -8.70
CA LEU A 29 -22.53 6.58 -8.42
C LEU A 29 -22.16 8.06 -8.55
N LEU A 30 -21.64 8.64 -7.47
CA LEU A 30 -21.34 10.07 -7.38
C LEU A 30 -19.88 10.32 -7.03
N ALA A 31 -19.36 11.48 -7.45
CA ALA A 31 -18.03 11.93 -7.05
C ALA A 31 -17.92 12.14 -5.53
N SER A 32 -19.03 12.55 -4.89
CA SER A 32 -19.17 12.77 -3.46
C SER A 32 -20.59 12.45 -3.00
N TYR A 33 -20.74 11.90 -1.80
CA TYR A 33 -22.02 11.57 -1.18
C TYR A 33 -22.37 12.54 -0.06
N THR A 34 -23.62 12.97 0.00
CA THR A 34 -24.09 13.84 1.09
C THR A 34 -24.21 13.05 2.40
N GLN A 35 -24.30 13.77 3.53
CA GLN A 35 -24.53 13.17 4.84
C GLN A 35 -25.80 12.30 4.88
N GLU A 36 -26.84 12.69 4.14
CA GLU A 36 -28.11 11.96 4.05
C GLU A 36 -27.97 10.56 3.42
N ALA A 37 -26.95 10.35 2.59
CA ALA A 37 -26.67 9.04 2.00
C ALA A 37 -25.95 8.08 2.97
N CYS A 38 -25.45 8.60 4.09
CA CYS A 38 -24.65 7.83 5.03
C CYS A 38 -25.53 7.09 6.04
N VAL A 39 -25.17 5.85 6.35
CA VAL A 39 -25.89 4.98 7.29
C VAL A 39 -24.95 4.60 8.44
N SER A 40 -25.39 4.84 9.68
CA SER A 40 -24.68 4.35 10.86
C SER A 40 -24.93 2.86 11.08
N GLN A 41 -24.04 2.18 11.82
CA GLN A 41 -24.21 0.77 12.15
C GLN A 41 -25.53 0.51 12.87
N THR A 42 -25.89 1.36 13.84
CA THR A 42 -27.15 1.26 14.59
C THR A 42 -28.35 1.38 13.67
N GLN A 43 -28.37 2.36 12.75
CA GLN A 43 -29.43 2.49 11.75
C GLN A 43 -29.51 1.22 10.88
N TRP A 44 -28.38 0.75 10.35
CA TRP A 44 -28.33 -0.44 9.50
C TRP A 44 -28.88 -1.68 10.19
N MET A 45 -28.53 -1.90 11.45
CA MET A 45 -29.01 -3.05 12.23
C MET A 45 -30.51 -3.02 12.50
N MET A 46 -31.14 -1.84 12.45
CA MET A 46 -32.60 -1.69 12.59
C MET A 46 -33.33 -1.78 11.25
N LEU A 47 -32.62 -1.69 10.13
CA LEU A 47 -33.24 -1.79 8.80
C LEU A 47 -33.64 -3.24 8.50
N PRO A 48 -34.74 -3.43 7.75
CA PRO A 48 -35.18 -4.77 7.34
C PRO A 48 -34.15 -5.49 6.45
N HIS A 49 -33.14 -4.79 5.94
CA HIS A 49 -32.13 -5.33 5.02
C HIS A 49 -30.89 -5.90 5.72
N TYR A 50 -30.77 -5.83 7.05
CA TYR A 50 -29.55 -6.25 7.79
C TYR A 50 -29.07 -7.68 7.49
N HIS A 51 -30.01 -8.59 7.18
CA HIS A 51 -29.72 -9.99 6.85
C HIS A 51 -29.42 -10.24 5.37
N LYS A 52 -29.60 -9.23 4.50
CA LYS A 52 -29.35 -9.31 3.06
C LYS A 52 -27.86 -9.05 2.76
N HIS A 53 -27.44 -9.42 1.54
CA HIS A 53 -26.18 -8.92 1.01
C HIS A 53 -26.33 -7.45 0.63
N TYR A 54 -25.23 -6.72 0.72
CA TYR A 54 -25.18 -5.32 0.31
C TYR A 54 -23.79 -4.92 -0.14
N ALA A 55 -23.74 -3.90 -0.99
CA ALA A 55 -22.51 -3.23 -1.42
C ALA A 55 -22.46 -1.83 -0.80
N TRP A 56 -21.28 -1.42 -0.36
CA TRP A 56 -21.08 -0.15 0.34
C TRP A 56 -19.81 0.56 -0.09
N LEU A 57 -19.78 1.87 0.17
CA LEU A 57 -18.60 2.70 0.12
C LEU A 57 -18.25 3.19 1.52
N HIS A 58 -16.97 3.23 1.85
CA HIS A 58 -16.47 4.15 2.86
C HIS A 58 -16.14 5.48 2.19
N VAL A 59 -16.61 6.56 2.80
CA VAL A 59 -16.43 7.93 2.34
C VAL A 59 -15.83 8.78 3.46
N ASP A 60 -15.05 9.81 3.09
CA ASP A 60 -14.52 10.80 4.03
C ASP A 60 -15.59 11.81 4.47
N ALA A 61 -15.18 12.84 5.22
CA ALA A 61 -16.10 13.85 5.78
C ALA A 61 -16.81 14.67 4.70
N GLU A 62 -16.16 14.83 3.54
CA GLU A 62 -16.65 15.49 2.33
C GLU A 62 -17.50 14.55 1.45
N GLY A 63 -17.58 13.27 1.83
CA GLY A 63 -18.35 12.27 1.11
C GLY A 63 -17.62 11.64 -0.07
N VAL A 64 -16.31 11.85 -0.21
CA VAL A 64 -15.52 11.28 -1.31
C VAL A 64 -15.22 9.81 -1.02
N PRO A 65 -15.54 8.89 -1.95
CA PRO A 65 -15.24 7.47 -1.79
C PRO A 65 -13.75 7.19 -1.71
N PHE A 66 -13.37 6.29 -0.79
CA PHE A 66 -11.99 5.84 -0.63
C PHE A 66 -11.85 4.33 -0.43
N TYR A 67 -12.94 3.61 -0.20
CA TYR A 67 -12.94 2.15 -0.13
C TYR A 67 -14.32 1.61 -0.54
N ALA A 68 -14.33 0.48 -1.23
CA ALA A 68 -15.53 -0.24 -1.60
C ALA A 68 -15.55 -1.61 -0.94
N GLY A 69 -16.74 -2.12 -0.60
CA GLY A 69 -16.88 -3.50 -0.13
C GLY A 69 -18.25 -4.07 -0.41
N TYR A 70 -18.38 -5.38 -0.20
CA TYR A 70 -19.64 -6.10 -0.21
C TYR A 70 -19.66 -7.19 0.86
N GLY A 71 -20.85 -7.58 1.31
CA GLY A 71 -20.98 -8.49 2.44
C GLY A 71 -22.38 -8.51 3.05
N ARG A 72 -22.47 -8.96 4.31
CA ARG A 72 -23.71 -9.08 5.09
C ARG A 72 -23.52 -8.57 6.52
N GLY A 73 -24.62 -8.36 7.24
CA GLY A 73 -24.59 -7.99 8.65
C GLY A 73 -23.80 -6.68 8.88
N PRO A 74 -22.87 -6.61 9.85
CA PRO A 74 -22.17 -5.38 10.20
C PRO A 74 -20.86 -5.15 9.42
N TYR A 75 -20.61 -5.89 8.34
CA TYR A 75 -19.29 -5.91 7.65
C TYR A 75 -18.74 -4.53 7.28
N ALA A 76 -19.57 -3.58 6.82
CA ALA A 76 -19.11 -2.23 6.48
C ALA A 76 -18.61 -1.39 7.67
N TRP A 77 -18.85 -1.83 8.90
CA TRP A 77 -18.39 -1.14 10.11
C TRP A 77 -17.27 -1.92 10.82
N LEU A 78 -16.82 -3.04 10.26
CA LEU A 78 -15.67 -3.79 10.78
C LEU A 78 -14.36 -3.20 10.21
N LYS A 79 -13.32 -3.14 11.04
CA LYS A 79 -11.99 -2.68 10.64
C LYS A 79 -11.24 -3.80 9.92
N ASN A 80 -11.50 -3.99 8.63
CA ASN A 80 -10.94 -5.11 7.84
C ASN A 80 -10.49 -4.71 6.43
N GLY A 81 -10.26 -3.41 6.16
CA GLY A 81 -9.85 -2.92 4.85
C GLY A 81 -8.38 -3.16 4.48
N GLY A 82 -7.59 -3.78 5.37
CA GLY A 82 -6.15 -3.99 5.18
C GLY A 82 -5.29 -2.80 5.61
N ILE A 83 -3.97 -2.96 5.51
CA ILE A 83 -2.99 -2.04 6.11
C ILE A 83 -3.07 -0.60 5.56
N ALA A 84 -3.32 -0.44 4.26
CA ALA A 84 -3.46 0.86 3.62
C ALA A 84 -4.72 1.58 4.09
N TRP A 85 -5.84 0.85 4.20
CA TRP A 85 -7.09 1.38 4.72
C TRP A 85 -6.94 1.81 6.19
N GLU A 86 -6.37 0.95 7.03
CA GLU A 86 -6.18 1.24 8.46
C GLU A 86 -5.30 2.47 8.67
N TRP A 87 -4.19 2.56 7.93
CA TRP A 87 -3.32 3.72 7.97
C TRP A 87 -4.04 4.98 7.48
N PHE A 88 -4.77 4.91 6.37
CA PHE A 88 -5.47 6.07 5.82
C PHE A 88 -6.53 6.60 6.80
N VAL A 89 -7.38 5.73 7.35
CA VAL A 89 -8.39 6.13 8.32
C VAL A 89 -7.74 6.73 9.56
N ARG A 90 -6.69 6.11 10.10
CA ARG A 90 -6.02 6.60 11.33
C ARG A 90 -5.29 7.92 11.11
N GLU A 91 -4.44 7.99 10.09
CA GLU A 91 -3.48 9.08 9.92
C GLU A 91 -4.04 10.24 9.08
N ARG A 92 -4.94 9.98 8.13
CA ARG A 92 -5.52 11.02 7.25
C ARG A 92 -6.89 11.48 7.69
N LEU A 93 -7.71 10.57 8.18
CA LEU A 93 -9.09 10.89 8.57
C LEU A 93 -9.29 11.02 10.10
N GLY A 94 -8.23 10.91 10.90
CA GLY A 94 -8.31 11.04 12.36
C GLY A 94 -9.14 9.93 13.03
N GLY A 95 -9.31 8.78 12.36
CA GLY A 95 -10.12 7.66 12.83
C GLY A 95 -11.58 7.69 12.38
N GLU A 96 -12.02 8.73 11.67
CA GLU A 96 -13.41 8.89 11.23
C GLU A 96 -13.62 8.50 9.77
N TYR A 97 -14.76 7.86 9.49
CA TYR A 97 -15.25 7.63 8.13
C TYR A 97 -16.76 7.39 8.18
N ARG A 98 -17.42 7.52 7.03
CA ARG A 98 -18.86 7.27 6.91
C ARG A 98 -19.11 6.13 5.93
N VAL A 99 -20.25 5.47 6.07
CA VAL A 99 -20.65 4.33 5.24
C VAL A 99 -21.85 4.71 4.40
N VAL A 100 -21.76 4.51 3.09
CA VAL A 100 -22.90 4.66 2.17
C VAL A 100 -23.28 3.26 1.68
N VAL A 101 -24.53 2.87 1.88
CA VAL A 101 -25.06 1.61 1.35
C VAL A 101 -25.74 1.89 0.01
N LEU A 102 -25.21 1.28 -1.05
CA LEU A 102 -25.60 1.56 -2.42
C LEU A 102 -26.75 0.66 -2.88
N ALA A 103 -26.60 -0.64 -2.65
CA ALA A 103 -27.58 -1.64 -3.05
C ALA A 103 -27.66 -2.78 -2.05
N VAL A 104 -28.84 -3.39 -1.95
CA VAL A 104 -29.14 -4.52 -1.07
C VAL A 104 -29.91 -5.60 -1.84
N GLY A 105 -29.71 -6.87 -1.49
CA GLY A 105 -30.41 -7.98 -2.12
C GLY A 105 -30.02 -9.35 -1.56
N LEU A 106 -30.84 -10.38 -1.84
CA LEU A 106 -30.57 -11.75 -1.38
C LEU A 106 -29.47 -12.47 -2.18
N SER A 107 -29.29 -12.10 -3.45
CA SER A 107 -28.28 -12.73 -4.31
C SER A 107 -26.92 -12.09 -4.09
N GLU A 108 -25.97 -12.88 -3.57
CA GLU A 108 -24.57 -12.47 -3.48
C GLU A 108 -24.03 -12.04 -4.85
N ALA A 109 -24.34 -12.80 -5.89
CA ALA A 109 -23.82 -12.56 -7.23
C ALA A 109 -24.23 -11.19 -7.79
N HIS A 110 -25.47 -10.74 -7.54
CA HIS A 110 -25.92 -9.42 -7.97
C HIS A 110 -25.17 -8.30 -7.23
N ILE A 111 -25.00 -8.47 -5.92
CA ILE A 111 -24.30 -7.48 -5.09
C ILE A 111 -22.81 -7.44 -5.42
N HIS A 112 -22.19 -8.59 -5.67
CA HIS A 112 -20.80 -8.67 -6.11
C HIS A 112 -20.61 -7.98 -7.47
N SER A 113 -21.56 -8.12 -8.41
CA SER A 113 -21.51 -7.41 -9.70
C SER A 113 -21.57 -5.88 -9.53
N ILE A 114 -22.32 -5.37 -8.54
CA ILE A 114 -22.34 -3.93 -8.23
C ILE A 114 -21.01 -3.49 -7.62
N PHE A 115 -20.43 -4.31 -6.74
CA PHE A 115 -19.11 -4.05 -6.17
C PHE A 115 -18.01 -3.96 -7.26
N GLU A 116 -18.00 -4.88 -8.22
CA GLU A 116 -17.05 -4.83 -9.35
C GLU A 116 -17.19 -3.54 -10.17
N GLN A 117 -18.44 -3.10 -10.44
CA GLN A 117 -18.69 -1.82 -11.12
C GLN A 117 -18.18 -0.63 -10.30
N MET A 118 -18.29 -0.67 -8.97
CA MET A 118 -17.72 0.37 -8.11
C MET A 118 -16.19 0.39 -8.19
N LEU A 119 -15.53 -0.77 -8.23
CA LEU A 119 -14.08 -0.86 -8.36
C LEU A 119 -13.60 -0.23 -9.67
N GLU A 120 -14.30 -0.50 -10.76
CA GLU A 120 -14.00 0.08 -12.07
C GLU A 120 -14.20 1.60 -12.08
N MET A 121 -15.35 2.07 -11.60
CA MET A 121 -15.73 3.48 -11.65
C MET A 121 -14.86 4.37 -10.73
N TYR A 122 -14.55 3.91 -9.53
CA TYR A 122 -13.77 4.66 -8.54
C TYR A 122 -12.28 4.29 -8.52
N ASN A 123 -11.81 3.56 -9.52
CA ASN A 123 -10.50 2.92 -9.61
C ASN A 123 -9.29 3.66 -9.00
N THR A 124 -9.15 4.95 -9.26
CA THR A 124 -8.03 5.79 -8.81
C THR A 124 -8.26 6.45 -7.45
N ARG A 125 -9.46 6.32 -6.89
CA ARG A 125 -9.85 6.89 -5.59
C ARG A 125 -9.86 5.86 -4.48
N LEU A 126 -9.96 4.58 -4.80
CA LEU A 126 -10.09 3.51 -3.80
C LEU A 126 -8.75 3.01 -3.28
N LEU A 127 -8.77 2.51 -2.05
CA LEU A 127 -7.66 1.82 -1.39
C LEU A 127 -7.73 0.29 -1.54
N ASN A 128 -8.70 -0.23 -2.30
CA ASN A 128 -8.89 -1.66 -2.51
C ASN A 128 -7.67 -2.30 -3.18
N GLN A 129 -6.79 -2.91 -2.37
CA GLN A 129 -5.55 -3.51 -2.84
C GLN A 129 -5.77 -4.61 -3.90
N SER A 130 -6.86 -5.37 -3.79
CA SER A 130 -7.21 -6.46 -4.71
C SER A 130 -7.92 -6.00 -5.98
N SER A 131 -8.12 -4.69 -6.18
CA SER A 131 -8.79 -4.18 -7.38
C SER A 131 -7.87 -4.33 -8.60
N PHE A 132 -8.34 -5.03 -9.63
CA PHE A 132 -7.67 -5.06 -10.94
C PHE A 132 -7.74 -3.73 -11.68
N TYR A 133 -8.67 -2.86 -11.29
CA TYR A 133 -8.83 -1.54 -11.87
C TYR A 133 -7.92 -0.50 -11.25
N ARG A 134 -7.26 -0.80 -10.12
CA ARG A 134 -6.36 0.15 -9.46
C ARG A 134 -5.35 0.67 -10.48
N GLY A 135 -5.21 2.00 -10.55
CA GLY A 135 -4.34 2.61 -11.54
C GLY A 135 -2.91 2.13 -11.34
N MET A 136 -2.43 1.24 -12.21
CA MET A 136 -1.04 0.80 -12.22
C MET A 136 -0.35 1.37 -13.46
N ASP A 137 0.81 1.98 -13.24
CA ASP A 137 1.73 2.34 -14.31
C ASP A 137 2.63 1.14 -14.59
N TYR A 138 2.23 0.32 -15.56
CA TYR A 138 2.94 -0.89 -15.94
C TYR A 138 4.34 -0.61 -16.51
N ASP A 139 4.54 0.54 -17.15
CA ASP A 139 5.84 0.95 -17.68
C ASP A 139 6.79 1.31 -16.54
N ALA A 140 6.30 2.08 -15.56
CA ALA A 140 7.06 2.37 -14.34
C ALA A 140 7.37 1.10 -13.54
N LEU A 141 6.40 0.18 -13.41
CA LEU A 141 6.61 -1.10 -12.74
C LEU A 141 7.66 -1.96 -13.46
N LYS A 142 7.64 -1.95 -14.80
CA LYS A 142 8.66 -2.63 -15.61
C LYS A 142 10.03 -1.99 -15.39
N GLU A 143 10.13 -0.67 -15.44
CA GLU A 143 11.38 0.07 -15.19
C GLU A 143 11.96 -0.26 -13.80
N GLU A 144 11.12 -0.27 -12.76
CA GLU A 144 11.53 -0.63 -11.40
C GLU A 144 12.04 -2.08 -11.33
N ASN A 145 11.33 -3.02 -11.96
CA ASN A 145 11.74 -4.42 -12.00
C ASN A 145 13.06 -4.63 -12.75
N ASP A 146 13.28 -3.89 -13.83
CA ASP A 146 14.54 -3.93 -14.58
C ASP A 146 15.70 -3.38 -13.73
N LYS A 147 15.49 -2.27 -12.99
CA LYS A 147 16.47 -1.75 -12.03
C LYS A 147 16.77 -2.74 -10.91
N LYS A 148 15.75 -3.35 -10.30
CA LYS A 148 15.92 -4.42 -9.28
C LYS A 148 16.71 -5.61 -9.82
N ARG A 149 16.44 -6.01 -11.07
CA ARG A 149 17.17 -7.09 -11.74
C ARG A 149 18.63 -6.71 -11.97
N ALA A 150 18.92 -5.48 -12.34
CA ALA A 150 20.28 -4.98 -12.53
C ALA A 150 21.10 -4.95 -11.23
N ILE A 151 20.44 -4.76 -10.06
CA ILE A 151 21.10 -4.79 -8.74
C ILE A 151 21.44 -6.22 -8.31
N ARG A 152 20.67 -7.22 -8.74
CA ARG A 152 20.76 -8.60 -8.24
C ARG A 152 22.18 -9.22 -8.33
N PRO A 153 22.94 -9.09 -9.44
CA PRO A 153 24.29 -9.64 -9.52
C PRO A 153 25.26 -9.09 -8.48
N PHE A 154 25.04 -7.87 -7.97
CA PHE A 154 25.92 -7.27 -6.99
C PHE A 154 25.88 -7.97 -5.63
N TYR A 155 24.77 -8.60 -5.24
CA TYR A 155 24.72 -9.39 -4.00
C TYR A 155 25.67 -10.59 -4.07
N GLU A 156 25.67 -11.29 -5.20
CA GLU A 156 26.55 -12.43 -5.43
C GLU A 156 28.02 -11.97 -5.49
N PHE A 157 28.29 -10.85 -6.17
CA PHE A 157 29.63 -10.30 -6.27
C PHE A 157 30.19 -9.86 -4.90
N VAL A 158 29.41 -9.13 -4.11
CA VAL A 158 29.83 -8.65 -2.77
C VAL A 158 30.01 -9.82 -1.79
N GLY A 159 29.30 -10.93 -1.98
CA GLY A 159 29.48 -12.15 -1.19
C GLY A 159 30.61 -13.08 -1.66
N SER A 160 31.35 -12.71 -2.71
CA SER A 160 32.36 -13.57 -3.34
C SER A 160 33.77 -13.37 -2.79
N LYS A 161 34.72 -14.23 -3.20
CA LYS A 161 36.15 -14.12 -2.84
C LYS A 161 36.88 -13.29 -3.89
N LYS A 162 36.79 -11.97 -3.77
CA LYS A 162 37.39 -10.99 -4.68
C LYS A 162 38.23 -9.98 -3.88
N PRO A 163 39.13 -9.24 -4.52
CA PRO A 163 39.87 -8.18 -3.85
C PRO A 163 38.92 -7.23 -3.13
N ALA A 164 39.27 -6.85 -1.90
CA ALA A 164 38.40 -6.06 -1.05
C ALA A 164 38.00 -4.70 -1.68
N SER A 165 38.89 -4.11 -2.49
CA SER A 165 38.62 -2.89 -3.25
C SER A 165 37.54 -3.08 -4.32
N GLU A 166 37.52 -4.22 -5.02
CA GLU A 166 36.48 -4.54 -6.01
C GLU A 166 35.14 -4.77 -5.33
N ILE A 167 35.13 -5.50 -4.21
CA ILE A 167 33.92 -5.72 -3.40
C ILE A 167 33.34 -4.39 -2.93
N PHE A 168 34.18 -3.49 -2.47
CA PHE A 168 33.77 -2.15 -2.05
C PHE A 168 33.16 -1.35 -3.19
N GLN A 169 33.78 -1.31 -4.37
CA GLN A 169 33.24 -0.60 -5.54
C GLN A 169 31.91 -1.18 -6.02
N ALA A 170 31.77 -2.50 -6.00
CA ALA A 170 30.52 -3.18 -6.29
C ALA A 170 29.42 -2.80 -5.27
N ALA A 171 29.75 -2.77 -3.98
CA ALA A 171 28.81 -2.37 -2.93
C ALA A 171 28.38 -0.90 -3.07
N LEU A 172 29.30 0.01 -3.36
CA LEU A 172 28.99 1.43 -3.63
C LEU A 172 28.05 1.58 -4.82
N THR A 173 28.37 0.91 -5.93
CA THR A 173 27.56 0.96 -7.16
C THR A 173 26.15 0.43 -6.90
N ALA A 174 26.03 -0.71 -6.21
CA ALA A 174 24.74 -1.31 -5.89
C ALA A 174 23.92 -0.43 -4.93
N GLN A 175 24.57 0.21 -3.95
CA GLN A 175 23.92 1.14 -3.03
C GLN A 175 23.38 2.38 -3.76
N GLN A 176 24.13 2.92 -4.71
CA GLN A 176 23.69 4.03 -5.56
C GLN A 176 22.47 3.64 -6.40
N LEU A 177 22.50 2.47 -7.04
CA LEU A 177 21.36 1.95 -7.81
C LEU A 177 20.12 1.74 -6.94
N GLN A 178 20.29 1.27 -5.69
CA GLN A 178 19.17 1.19 -4.73
C GLN A 178 18.57 2.56 -4.41
N TYR A 179 19.40 3.61 -4.34
CA TYR A 179 18.95 4.98 -4.07
C TYR A 179 18.19 5.62 -5.25
N GLU A 180 18.31 5.06 -6.45
CA GLU A 180 17.57 5.48 -7.65
C GLU A 180 16.23 4.75 -7.84
N LEU A 181 15.92 3.77 -6.98
CA LEU A 181 14.64 3.10 -6.98
C LEU A 181 13.57 4.00 -6.34
N ASP A 182 12.54 4.34 -7.12
CA ASP A 182 11.28 4.88 -6.60
C ASP A 182 10.24 3.74 -6.58
N PRO A 183 9.98 3.13 -5.42
CA PRO A 183 9.11 1.96 -5.33
C PRO A 183 7.62 2.31 -5.41
N TYR A 184 7.30 3.60 -5.47
CA TYR A 184 5.91 4.09 -5.47
C TYR A 184 5.45 4.52 -6.85
N ARG A 185 6.34 4.54 -7.85
CA ARG A 185 5.99 5.02 -9.19
C ARG A 185 5.03 4.09 -9.93
N GLY A 186 5.08 2.78 -9.66
CA GLY A 186 4.22 1.79 -10.32
C GLY A 186 2.77 1.78 -9.83
N GLU A 187 2.51 2.25 -8.61
CA GLU A 187 1.16 2.32 -8.02
C GLU A 187 0.67 3.77 -8.09
N THR A 188 -0.48 4.00 -8.71
CA THR A 188 -1.05 5.35 -8.90
C THR A 188 -2.37 5.52 -8.13
N GLY A 189 -2.95 6.72 -8.23
CA GLY A 189 -4.16 7.08 -7.50
C GLY A 189 -3.98 7.04 -5.98
N ARG A 190 -5.09 6.99 -5.25
CA ARG A 190 -5.12 7.09 -3.78
C ARG A 190 -4.33 5.96 -3.12
N PHE A 191 -4.36 4.74 -3.67
CA PHE A 191 -3.58 3.64 -3.12
C PHE A 191 -2.07 3.92 -3.22
N GLY A 192 -1.57 4.36 -4.38
CA GLY A 192 -0.17 4.77 -4.55
C GLY A 192 0.25 5.93 -3.64
N GLU A 193 -0.60 6.96 -3.54
CA GLU A 193 -0.40 8.09 -2.62
C GLU A 193 -0.25 7.63 -1.16
N VAL A 194 -1.10 6.70 -0.74
CA VAL A 194 -1.05 6.12 0.60
C VAL A 194 0.19 5.27 0.79
N LEU A 195 0.55 4.40 -0.16
CA LEU A 195 1.78 3.60 -0.06
C LEU A 195 3.02 4.50 0.09
N LYS A 196 3.08 5.60 -0.67
CA LYS A 196 4.15 6.59 -0.58
C LYS A 196 4.18 7.29 0.77
N ALA A 197 3.02 7.76 1.25
CA ALA A 197 2.93 8.43 2.54
C ALA A 197 3.20 7.50 3.73
N MET A 198 2.86 6.22 3.57
CA MET A 198 3.19 5.15 4.49
C MET A 198 4.65 4.76 4.47
N ASP A 199 5.44 5.20 3.49
CA ASP A 199 6.75 4.63 3.18
C ASP A 199 6.72 3.08 3.12
N ALA A 200 5.67 2.51 2.51
CA ALA A 200 5.34 1.08 2.57
C ALA A 200 6.38 0.15 1.91
N SER A 201 7.27 0.68 1.07
CA SER A 201 8.28 -0.10 0.37
C SER A 201 9.66 0.56 0.53
N GLN A 202 10.63 -0.19 1.07
CA GLN A 202 12.01 0.28 1.17
C GLN A 202 12.89 -0.55 0.22
N PRO A 203 13.27 -0.01 -0.94
CA PRO A 203 14.13 -0.71 -1.90
C PRO A 203 15.59 -0.78 -1.44
N VAL A 204 15.95 0.08 -0.49
CA VAL A 204 17.25 0.12 0.17
C VAL A 204 17.33 -1.00 1.19
N ASN A 205 18.44 -1.74 1.23
CA ASN A 205 18.69 -2.72 2.30
C ASN A 205 20.03 -2.47 3.00
N ASP A 206 20.19 -3.13 4.15
CA ASP A 206 21.35 -2.95 5.02
C ASP A 206 22.58 -3.80 4.63
N TYR A 207 22.53 -4.51 3.50
CA TYR A 207 23.61 -5.41 3.09
C TYR A 207 24.82 -4.63 2.56
N PHE A 208 24.62 -3.77 1.54
CA PHE A 208 25.72 -3.04 0.92
C PHE A 208 26.33 -1.98 1.86
N ILE A 209 25.51 -1.30 2.66
CA ILE A 209 26.02 -0.34 3.64
C ILE A 209 26.95 -0.98 4.68
N THR A 210 26.71 -2.25 5.05
CA THR A 210 27.61 -2.96 5.97
C THR A 210 29.01 -3.05 5.36
N THR A 211 29.11 -3.51 4.11
CA THR A 211 30.37 -3.62 3.38
C THR A 211 31.07 -2.25 3.22
N ILE A 212 30.31 -1.20 2.89
CA ILE A 212 30.83 0.16 2.70
C ILE A 212 31.43 0.70 4.01
N VAL A 213 30.71 0.59 5.13
CA VAL A 213 31.17 1.05 6.45
C VAL A 213 32.41 0.27 6.90
N GLU A 214 32.37 -1.06 6.78
CA GLU A 214 33.51 -1.91 7.15
C GLU A 214 34.75 -1.61 6.28
N TRP A 215 34.59 -1.30 4.98
CA TRP A 215 35.72 -0.88 4.14
C TRP A 215 36.38 0.40 4.64
N TYR A 216 35.61 1.48 4.79
CA TYR A 216 36.15 2.78 5.21
C TYR A 216 36.84 2.69 6.57
N MET A 217 36.22 2.01 7.54
CA MET A 217 36.87 1.72 8.82
C MET A 217 38.13 0.86 8.64
N GLY A 218 38.11 -0.08 7.71
CA GLY A 218 39.24 -0.92 7.35
C GLY A 218 40.45 -0.15 6.83
N GLN A 219 40.21 0.98 6.17
CA GLN A 219 41.21 1.94 5.68
C GLN A 219 41.59 3.01 6.71
N GLY A 220 40.95 3.03 7.88
CA GLY A 220 41.15 4.07 8.90
C GLY A 220 40.38 5.37 8.64
N ASP A 221 39.49 5.40 7.64
CA ASP A 221 38.68 6.55 7.29
C ASP A 221 37.33 6.53 8.03
N LEU A 222 37.37 6.90 9.32
CA LEU A 222 36.18 6.88 10.16
C LEU A 222 35.15 7.94 9.75
N ASP A 223 35.60 9.05 9.17
CA ASP A 223 34.72 10.15 8.77
C ASP A 223 33.89 9.75 7.55
N ALA A 224 34.51 9.14 6.54
CA ALA A 224 33.77 8.58 5.40
C ALA A 224 32.80 7.47 5.84
N ALA A 225 33.20 6.62 6.79
CA ALA A 225 32.32 5.58 7.32
C ALA A 225 31.08 6.16 8.01
N LYS A 226 31.25 7.17 8.87
CA LYS A 226 30.15 7.88 9.54
C LYS A 226 29.26 8.61 8.54
N HIS A 227 29.85 9.28 7.55
CA HIS A 227 29.11 9.99 6.52
C HIS A 227 28.22 9.04 5.69
N ALA A 228 28.79 7.94 5.20
CA ALA A 228 28.05 6.93 4.43
C ALA A 228 26.89 6.34 5.25
N PHE A 229 27.13 6.04 6.53
CA PHE A 229 26.11 5.50 7.42
C PHE A 229 25.00 6.50 7.75
N ALA A 230 25.33 7.78 7.92
CA ALA A 230 24.35 8.83 8.14
C ALA A 230 23.44 9.02 6.92
N GLU A 231 24.01 9.04 5.71
CA GLU A 231 23.24 9.15 4.46
C GLU A 231 22.33 7.92 4.28
N PHE A 232 22.82 6.72 4.61
CA PHE A 232 21.99 5.52 4.62
C PHE A 232 20.80 5.64 5.59
N LYS A 233 21.01 6.07 6.85
CA LYS A 233 19.94 6.25 7.84
C LYS A 233 18.90 7.28 7.40
N LYS A 234 19.34 8.34 6.70
CA LYS A 234 18.45 9.35 6.12
C LYS A 234 17.55 8.76 5.02
N ARG A 235 18.08 7.87 4.18
CA ARG A 235 17.35 7.25 3.06
C ARG A 235 16.54 6.01 3.45
N ALA A 236 16.92 5.31 4.51
CA ALA A 236 16.26 4.10 4.98
C ALA A 236 15.92 4.16 6.48
N PRO A 237 15.05 5.11 6.91
CA PRO A 237 14.79 5.35 8.33
C PRO A 237 14.17 4.16 9.06
N ARG A 238 13.38 3.31 8.40
CA ARG A 238 12.80 2.10 9.02
C ARG A 238 13.83 1.02 9.34
N LEU A 239 14.95 1.01 8.62
CA LEU A 239 16.07 0.11 8.92
C LEU A 239 16.91 0.60 10.10
N ALA A 240 16.65 1.78 10.67
CA ALA A 240 17.37 2.28 11.83
C ALA A 240 17.34 1.29 13.01
N ALA A 241 16.24 0.57 13.19
CA ALA A 241 16.06 -0.45 14.23
C ALA A 241 16.54 -1.86 13.81
N SER A 242 17.05 -2.04 12.59
CA SER A 242 17.56 -3.35 12.16
C SER A 242 18.75 -3.76 13.03
N LYS A 243 18.87 -5.06 13.28
CA LYS A 243 19.99 -5.62 14.07
C LYS A 243 21.35 -5.28 13.44
N ARG A 244 21.44 -5.25 12.10
CA ARG A 244 22.69 -4.91 11.40
C ARG A 244 23.00 -3.43 11.53
N VAL A 245 22.02 -2.55 11.32
CA VAL A 245 22.19 -1.10 11.45
C VAL A 245 22.58 -0.72 12.88
N THR A 246 21.91 -1.30 13.89
CA THR A 246 22.27 -1.10 15.30
C THR A 246 23.69 -1.59 15.62
N ARG A 247 24.15 -2.67 14.96
CA ARG A 247 25.52 -3.17 15.10
C ARG A 247 26.53 -2.22 14.46
N LEU A 248 26.21 -1.63 13.31
CA LEU A 248 27.06 -0.63 12.65
C LEU A 248 27.18 0.64 13.49
N ASP A 249 26.09 1.10 14.12
CA ASP A 249 26.12 2.26 15.03
C ASP A 249 27.14 2.04 16.16
N LYS A 250 27.04 0.89 16.85
CA LYS A 250 27.99 0.51 17.92
C LYS A 250 29.43 0.34 17.43
N LEU A 251 29.61 -0.12 16.18
CA LEU A 251 30.92 -0.29 15.58
C LEU A 251 31.57 1.07 15.31
N LEU A 252 30.80 2.02 14.77
CA LEU A 252 31.24 3.39 14.46
C LEU A 252 31.50 4.21 15.74
N GLU A 253 30.69 4.05 16.78
CA GLU A 253 30.92 4.65 18.10
C GLU A 253 32.27 4.22 18.69
N ARG A 254 32.63 2.95 18.53
CA ARG A 254 33.91 2.42 19.00
C ARG A 254 35.09 2.86 18.14
N GLY A 255 34.86 3.22 16.88
CA GLY A 255 35.89 3.60 15.92
C GLY A 255 36.87 2.49 15.53
N ARG A 256 36.63 1.23 15.94
CA ARG A 256 37.51 0.08 15.67
C ARG A 256 36.76 -1.25 15.64
N PHE A 257 37.29 -2.20 14.89
CA PHE A 257 36.79 -3.57 14.89
C PHE A 257 37.10 -4.29 16.21
N TYR A 258 36.13 -5.08 16.71
CA TYR A 258 36.43 -6.11 17.70
C TYR A 258 37.23 -7.26 17.09
N ARG A 259 36.81 -7.69 15.89
CA ARG A 259 37.52 -8.60 15.02
C ARG A 259 37.41 -8.06 13.60
N ARG A 260 38.54 -7.82 12.94
CA ARG A 260 38.57 -7.32 11.56
C ARG A 260 37.90 -8.36 10.64
N PRO A 261 36.94 -7.96 9.79
CA PRO A 261 36.36 -8.84 8.80
C PRO A 261 37.44 -9.38 7.85
N GLY A 262 37.53 -10.71 7.71
CA GLY A 262 38.58 -11.34 6.91
C GLY A 262 38.46 -11.11 5.40
N TRP A 263 37.36 -10.53 4.92
CA TRP A 263 37.23 -10.10 3.54
C TRP A 263 38.03 -8.83 3.24
N LEU A 264 38.34 -8.01 4.26
CA LEU A 264 39.16 -6.80 4.12
C LEU A 264 40.64 -7.08 3.88
N ASP A 265 41.05 -8.33 4.09
CA ASP A 265 42.43 -8.78 3.97
C ASP A 265 42.66 -9.59 2.68
N GLN A 266 41.64 -9.64 1.79
CA GLN A 266 41.66 -10.29 0.47
C GLN A 266 42.08 -9.35 -0.65
#